data_AF-A0A3M2DKS7-F1
#
_entry.id   AF-A0A3M2DKS7-F1
#
_cell.length_a   1.000
_cell.length_b   1.000
_cell.length_c   1.000
_cell.angle_alpha   90.00
_cell.angle_beta   90.00
_cell.angle_gamma   90.00
#
_symmetry.space_group_name_H-M   'P 1'
#
loop_
_entity.id
_entity.type
_entity.pdbx_description
1 polymer ?
#
loop_
_entity_poly.entity_id
_entity_poly.type
_entity_poly.pdbx_seq_one_letter_code
_entity_poly.pdbx_strand_id
1 'polypeptide(L)'
;MGCLRRWLVGAAAISLIACGGDGKPEPLFPEKEPCSTTPIVPLEGTHPMVISFLEIGSSDDGFDLDGDGEPDNKLSAVGSLARGAIQDSFDSFSIIIPMEFFDFPAATADECVKFAMYLGQYSFDNDGDGDMTADDKGDCDDTNPDAHKGAAEVPGNYIDDDCDGLADEVDEVVTTDAGEMTVTRPSDNTDDMDGDGVTIADGDCNDMNADVTGREEICGDGLDNDCDGNADYAVGDDGKPVCTPYDDADPPDAIYLDPLSFEEGTMTPVIRFEAAEVTASNQLFAGPSLFSVGIPVTDDLNLDLRITGATIEADIVMLRAGIGLTNGRLGGVIDANTADKVTGLEVEQIGLKPDDTLLDATFANLLGTLLGLPKVEVEVDGVVMSCQTPDVDVDRDGLEAFCDSDPLDEVSKVDICVDGDGTVVRDEIGPSGEVIKNCTEAVDGDGNLRFVDGISVELNFETVPATLPGILAE
;
A
#
# COMPACT_ATOMS: atom_id res chain seq x y z
N MET A 1 54.33 2.24 15.48
CA MET A 1 55.17 2.21 16.71
C MET A 1 54.51 3.10 17.76
N GLY A 2 53.94 2.48 18.81
CA GLY A 2 53.72 3.05 20.15
C GLY A 2 52.72 4.20 20.32
N CYS A 3 51.42 3.90 20.44
CA CYS A 3 50.44 4.81 21.03
C CYS A 3 50.39 4.57 22.55
N LEU A 4 50.91 5.51 23.36
CA LEU A 4 50.79 5.50 24.81
C LEU A 4 49.60 6.37 25.23
N ARG A 5 48.58 5.72 25.78
CA ARG A 5 47.45 6.33 26.50
C ARG A 5 47.96 7.24 27.61
N ARG A 6 47.49 8.49 27.65
CA ARG A 6 47.53 9.33 28.83
C ARG A 6 46.24 10.14 28.94
N TRP A 7 45.42 9.76 29.91
CA TRP A 7 44.26 10.50 30.38
C TRP A 7 44.72 11.81 31.04
N LEU A 8 44.12 12.93 30.65
CA LEU A 8 44.08 14.16 31.45
C LEU A 8 42.83 14.97 31.06
N VAL A 9 41.99 15.17 32.07
CA VAL A 9 40.80 16.02 32.12
C VAL A 9 41.21 17.49 32.03
N GLY A 10 40.51 18.30 31.24
CA GLY A 10 40.56 19.77 31.36
C GLY A 10 40.23 20.56 30.10
N ALA A 11 39.02 21.14 30.10
CA ALA A 11 38.59 22.36 29.41
C ALA A 11 38.98 22.53 27.93
N ALA A 12 38.05 22.18 27.02
CA ALA A 12 38.12 22.58 25.63
C ALA A 12 37.41 23.92 25.43
N ALA A 13 38.19 24.91 25.03
CA ALA A 13 37.73 26.15 24.44
C ALA A 13 36.94 25.86 23.15
N ILE A 14 35.86 26.61 22.93
CA ILE A 14 35.11 26.62 21.68
C ILE A 14 36.02 27.22 20.60
N SER A 15 36.68 26.35 19.85
CA SER A 15 37.26 26.70 18.56
C SER A 15 36.14 26.65 17.54
N LEU A 16 35.68 27.82 17.12
CA LEU A 16 34.98 28.01 15.85
C LEU A 16 35.93 27.58 14.73
N ILE A 17 35.85 26.33 14.31
CA ILE A 17 36.44 25.86 13.06
C ILE A 17 35.43 26.23 11.98
N ALA A 18 35.68 27.37 11.33
CA ALA A 18 35.13 27.64 10.01
C ALA A 18 35.75 26.62 9.05
N CYS A 19 35.01 25.55 8.74
CA CYS A 19 35.29 24.70 7.59
C CYS A 19 34.62 25.32 6.38
N GLY A 20 35.38 26.09 5.59
CA GLY A 20 35.10 26.19 4.17
C GLY A 20 35.53 24.87 3.54
N GLY A 21 34.55 24.01 3.28
CA GLY A 21 34.70 22.87 2.40
C GLY A 21 33.81 23.11 1.18
N ASP A 22 34.36 22.96 -0.02
CA ASP A 22 33.59 22.81 -1.26
C ASP A 22 32.88 21.44 -1.29
N GLY A 23 32.26 21.05 -0.17
CA GLY A 23 31.54 19.79 -0.01
C GLY A 23 30.05 20.08 0.02
N LYS A 24 29.29 19.42 -0.85
CA LYS A 24 27.83 19.36 -0.73
C LYS A 24 27.47 18.99 0.72
N PRO A 25 26.46 19.63 1.34
CA PRO A 25 26.02 19.25 2.66
C PRO A 25 25.59 17.77 2.69
N GLU A 26 25.75 17.12 3.84
CA GLU A 26 25.30 15.74 3.97
C GLU A 26 23.77 15.71 3.98
N PRO A 27 23.15 14.77 3.23
CA PRO A 27 21.70 14.68 3.14
C PRO A 27 21.07 14.47 4.53
N LEU A 28 19.83 14.92 4.67
CA LEU A 28 19.05 14.88 5.89
C LEU A 28 18.88 13.44 6.41
N PHE A 29 18.75 12.48 5.48
CA PHE A 29 18.51 11.07 5.79
C PHE A 29 19.66 10.18 5.26
N PRO A 30 20.79 10.10 5.96
CA PRO A 30 21.81 9.12 5.63
C PRO A 30 21.25 7.72 5.86
N GLU A 31 21.24 6.87 4.83
CA GLU A 31 20.78 5.50 4.95
C GLU A 31 21.54 4.75 6.04
N LYS A 32 20.79 4.01 6.87
CA LYS A 32 21.38 3.19 7.92
C LYS A 32 22.11 1.99 7.31
N GLU A 33 23.36 1.79 7.70
CA GLU A 33 24.18 0.67 7.24
C GLU A 33 23.52 -0.70 7.56
N PRO A 34 23.46 -1.63 6.60
CA PRO A 34 22.89 -2.96 6.79
C PRO A 34 23.54 -3.72 7.95
N CYS A 35 22.73 -4.38 8.77
CA CYS A 35 23.25 -5.02 9.99
C CYS A 35 23.97 -6.36 9.73
N SER A 36 23.81 -6.94 8.54
CA SER A 36 24.50 -8.15 8.09
C SER A 36 24.50 -8.27 6.56
N THR A 37 25.46 -9.01 6.01
CA THR A 37 25.49 -9.37 4.58
C THR A 37 24.58 -10.56 4.23
N THR A 38 23.92 -11.19 5.22
CA THR A 38 22.95 -12.26 4.95
C THR A 38 21.77 -11.65 4.18
N PRO A 39 21.45 -12.16 2.97
CA PRO A 39 20.35 -11.64 2.18
C PRO A 39 19.02 -11.96 2.86
N ILE A 40 18.02 -11.13 2.57
CA ILE A 40 16.62 -11.46 2.84
C ILE A 40 16.19 -12.52 1.80
N VAL A 41 15.62 -13.62 2.29
CA VAL A 41 15.08 -14.69 1.45
C VAL A 41 13.58 -14.77 1.75
N PRO A 42 12.71 -14.26 0.85
CA PRO A 42 11.26 -14.27 1.07
C PRO A 42 10.73 -15.66 1.42
N LEU A 43 9.69 -15.73 2.26
CA LEU A 43 9.04 -16.96 2.74
C LEU A 43 9.90 -17.82 3.69
N GLU A 44 11.13 -17.40 3.99
CA GLU A 44 12.00 -18.06 4.98
C GLU A 44 12.16 -17.22 6.27
N GLY A 45 11.44 -16.12 6.38
CA GLY A 45 11.47 -15.29 7.56
C GLY A 45 10.64 -15.86 8.70
N THR A 46 10.53 -15.02 9.70
CA THR A 46 9.87 -15.27 10.98
C THR A 46 8.75 -14.27 11.11
N HIS A 47 7.69 -14.66 11.80
CA HIS A 47 6.57 -13.77 12.10
C HIS A 47 5.96 -13.10 10.86
N PRO A 48 5.47 -13.90 9.88
CA PRO A 48 4.65 -13.36 8.80
C PRO A 48 3.41 -12.65 9.36
N MET A 49 3.11 -11.49 8.79
CA MET A 49 2.03 -10.61 9.20
C MET A 49 1.46 -9.89 7.98
N VAL A 50 0.33 -9.22 8.14
CA VAL A 50 -0.23 -8.28 7.17
C VAL A 50 -0.66 -7.00 7.85
N ILE A 51 -0.51 -5.87 7.16
CA ILE A 51 -1.08 -4.60 7.62
C ILE A 51 -2.60 -4.74 7.63
N SER A 52 -3.20 -4.57 8.80
CA SER A 52 -4.65 -4.67 9.06
C SER A 52 -5.33 -3.31 9.21
N PHE A 53 -4.53 -2.25 9.33
CA PHE A 53 -5.01 -0.89 9.44
C PHE A 53 -3.99 0.07 8.84
N LEU A 54 -4.48 1.09 8.12
CA LEU A 54 -3.66 2.17 7.59
C LEU A 54 -4.45 3.48 7.62
N GLU A 55 -3.83 4.56 8.08
CA GLU A 55 -4.36 5.91 7.87
C GLU A 55 -3.23 6.94 7.77
N ILE A 56 -3.50 8.07 7.11
CA ILE A 56 -2.63 9.24 7.23
C ILE A 56 -2.76 9.76 8.66
N GLY A 57 -1.65 9.83 9.38
CA GLY A 57 -1.64 10.27 10.76
C GLY A 57 -2.00 11.75 10.91
N SER A 58 -2.19 12.16 12.16
CA SER A 58 -2.48 13.56 12.47
C SER A 58 -1.22 14.41 12.42
N SER A 59 -1.40 15.73 12.52
CA SER A 59 -0.27 16.66 12.65
C SER A 59 0.59 16.41 13.90
N ASP A 60 0.07 15.65 14.88
CA ASP A 60 0.77 15.34 16.13
C ASP A 60 1.54 14.00 16.08
N ASP A 61 1.29 13.16 15.06
CA ASP A 61 1.81 11.79 14.98
C ASP A 61 3.15 11.68 14.22
N GLY A 62 3.52 12.73 13.48
CA GLY A 62 4.70 12.80 12.60
C GLY A 62 6.05 12.57 13.27
N PHE A 63 7.08 12.43 12.43
CA PHE A 63 8.47 12.39 12.85
C PHE A 63 9.06 13.80 12.78
N ASP A 64 9.91 14.17 13.74
CA ASP A 64 10.73 15.40 13.67
C ASP A 64 11.86 15.16 12.66
N LEU A 65 11.56 15.37 11.37
CA LEU A 65 12.42 15.03 10.26
C LEU A 65 13.52 16.07 10.08
N ASP A 66 13.20 17.36 10.30
CA ASP A 66 14.15 18.47 10.14
C ASP A 66 14.91 18.83 11.44
N GLY A 67 14.49 18.30 12.59
CA GLY A 67 15.15 18.46 13.88
C GLY A 67 14.76 19.75 14.63
N ASP A 68 13.66 20.39 14.27
CA ASP A 68 13.14 21.58 14.94
C ASP A 68 12.41 21.29 16.26
N GLY A 69 12.10 20.02 16.52
CA GLY A 69 11.43 19.53 17.73
C GLY A 69 9.90 19.44 17.64
N GLU A 70 9.32 19.72 16.48
CA GLU A 70 7.91 19.51 16.14
C GLU A 70 7.77 18.32 15.16
N PRO A 71 6.67 17.55 15.23
CA PRO A 71 6.39 16.52 14.23
C PRO A 71 6.14 17.10 12.83
N ASP A 72 6.78 16.52 11.81
CA ASP A 72 6.54 16.80 10.40
C ASP A 72 5.55 15.81 9.81
N ASN A 73 4.35 16.30 9.49
CA ASN A 73 3.34 15.56 8.71
C ASN A 73 2.38 16.54 8.02
N LYS A 74 2.80 17.15 6.92
CA LYS A 74 1.95 18.11 6.18
C LYS A 74 0.74 17.43 5.55
N LEU A 75 0.88 16.19 5.07
CA LEU A 75 -0.24 15.45 4.46
C LEU A 75 -1.38 15.14 5.44
N SER A 76 -1.18 15.28 6.76
CA SER A 76 -2.25 15.21 7.75
C SER A 76 -3.47 16.10 7.43
N ALA A 77 -3.27 17.23 6.72
CA ALA A 77 -4.37 18.12 6.36
C ALA A 77 -5.40 17.48 5.41
N VAL A 78 -5.00 16.45 4.64
CA VAL A 78 -5.87 15.68 3.75
C VAL A 78 -6.22 14.29 4.27
N GLY A 79 -5.71 13.89 5.44
CA GLY A 79 -5.99 12.56 6.01
C GLY A 79 -7.49 12.27 6.18
N SER A 80 -8.28 13.28 6.56
CA SER A 80 -9.74 13.12 6.65
C SER A 80 -10.45 12.94 5.31
N LEU A 81 -9.85 13.39 4.21
CA LEU A 81 -10.36 13.18 2.85
C LEU A 81 -9.99 11.78 2.33
N ALA A 82 -8.78 11.32 2.67
CA ALA A 82 -8.26 10.02 2.23
C ALA A 82 -8.84 8.82 3.02
N ARG A 83 -9.25 9.02 4.28
CA ARG A 83 -9.69 7.93 5.17
C ARG A 83 -10.77 7.03 4.54
N GLY A 84 -11.75 7.61 3.86
CA GLY A 84 -12.81 6.83 3.21
C GLY A 84 -12.25 5.90 2.13
N ALA A 85 -11.48 6.45 1.20
CA ALA A 85 -10.87 5.68 0.13
C ALA A 85 -9.91 4.58 0.64
N ILE A 86 -9.12 4.87 1.68
CA ILE A 86 -8.25 3.85 2.29
C ILE A 86 -9.09 2.74 2.92
N GLN A 87 -10.15 3.10 3.67
CA GLN A 87 -11.04 2.09 4.27
C GLN A 87 -11.73 1.25 3.19
N ASP A 88 -12.23 1.87 2.13
CA ASP A 88 -12.88 1.19 1.02
C ASP A 88 -11.91 0.17 0.37
N SER A 89 -10.62 0.53 0.23
CA SER A 89 -9.58 -0.38 -0.27
C SER A 89 -9.27 -1.56 0.65
N PHE A 90 -9.37 -1.41 1.97
CA PHE A 90 -9.29 -2.54 2.90
C PHE A 90 -10.58 -3.38 2.82
N ASP A 91 -11.75 -2.75 2.79
CA ASP A 91 -13.04 -3.45 2.72
C ASP A 91 -13.19 -4.27 1.43
N SER A 92 -12.50 -3.89 0.34
CA SER A 92 -12.46 -4.62 -0.93
C SER A 92 -11.17 -5.43 -1.17
N PHE A 93 -10.32 -5.60 -0.15
CA PHE A 93 -9.03 -6.31 -0.23
C PHE A 93 -8.08 -5.83 -1.33
N SER A 94 -8.22 -4.59 -1.81
CA SER A 94 -7.36 -4.03 -2.85
C SER A 94 -6.00 -3.58 -2.32
N ILE A 95 -5.86 -3.42 -1.00
CA ILE A 95 -4.60 -3.14 -0.31
C ILE A 95 -4.29 -4.30 0.62
N ILE A 96 -3.37 -5.17 0.23
CA ILE A 96 -2.85 -6.24 1.08
C ILE A 96 -1.34 -6.07 1.11
N ILE A 97 -0.81 -5.79 2.31
CA ILE A 97 0.61 -5.51 2.49
C ILE A 97 1.18 -6.51 3.50
N PRO A 98 1.67 -7.68 3.04
CA PRO A 98 2.34 -8.63 3.90
C PRO A 98 3.68 -8.11 4.38
N MET A 99 4.09 -8.59 5.54
CA MET A 99 5.37 -8.25 6.18
C MET A 99 5.99 -9.52 6.76
N GLU A 100 7.31 -9.64 6.66
CA GLU A 100 8.05 -10.76 7.25
C GLU A 100 9.35 -10.26 7.90
N PHE A 101 9.67 -10.79 9.09
CA PHE A 101 10.87 -10.43 9.84
C PHE A 101 11.99 -11.44 9.62
N PHE A 102 13.24 -10.99 9.59
CA PHE A 102 14.43 -11.82 9.47
C PHE A 102 15.43 -11.48 10.56
N ASP A 103 16.21 -12.48 10.96
CA ASP A 103 17.10 -12.40 12.13
C ASP A 103 16.34 -12.04 13.43
N PHE A 104 15.07 -12.47 13.52
CA PHE A 104 14.20 -12.16 14.66
C PHE A 104 13.44 -13.39 15.16
N PRO A 105 14.13 -14.36 15.78
CA PRO A 105 13.55 -15.66 16.13
C PRO A 105 12.51 -15.62 17.27
N ALA A 106 12.44 -14.52 18.02
CA ALA A 106 11.47 -14.31 19.08
C ALA A 106 11.32 -12.81 19.37
N ALA A 107 10.12 -12.38 19.78
CA ALA A 107 9.81 -11.01 20.21
C ALA A 107 10.53 -10.59 21.50
N THR A 108 11.83 -10.37 21.37
CA THR A 108 12.75 -9.93 22.42
C THR A 108 13.72 -8.91 21.85
N ALA A 109 14.41 -8.16 22.72
CA ALA A 109 15.37 -7.16 22.27
C ALA A 109 16.41 -7.73 21.31
N ASP A 110 16.59 -7.05 20.17
CA ASP A 110 17.61 -7.38 19.18
C ASP A 110 18.11 -6.10 18.50
N GLU A 111 19.43 -5.95 18.41
CA GLU A 111 20.08 -4.76 17.82
C GLU A 111 20.15 -4.84 16.28
N CYS A 112 19.86 -6.00 15.68
CA CYS A 112 19.91 -6.24 14.25
C CYS A 112 18.74 -7.11 13.81
N VAL A 113 17.67 -6.44 13.42
CA VAL A 113 16.50 -7.07 12.80
C VAL A 113 16.41 -6.58 11.36
N LYS A 114 15.92 -7.44 10.47
CA LYS A 114 15.54 -7.03 9.12
C LYS A 114 14.07 -7.34 8.92
N PHE A 115 13.42 -6.64 8.01
CA PHE A 115 12.11 -7.05 7.53
C PHE A 115 11.92 -6.60 6.10
N ALA A 116 11.01 -7.27 5.42
CA ALA A 116 10.55 -6.90 4.09
C ALA A 116 9.04 -6.74 4.12
N MET A 117 8.56 -5.90 3.21
CA MET A 117 7.14 -5.69 2.97
C MET A 117 6.87 -6.07 1.52
N TYR A 118 5.68 -6.57 1.26
CA TYR A 118 5.30 -7.14 -0.03
C TYR A 118 3.96 -6.57 -0.47
N LEU A 119 3.61 -6.82 -1.73
CA LEU A 119 2.25 -6.76 -2.21
C LEU A 119 1.67 -8.18 -2.07
N GLY A 120 0.48 -8.28 -1.49
CA GLY A 120 -0.20 -9.55 -1.29
C GLY A 120 -1.47 -9.64 -2.12
N GLN A 121 -1.94 -10.86 -2.31
CA GLN A 121 -3.27 -11.17 -2.81
C GLN A 121 -3.93 -12.16 -1.85
N TYR A 122 -5.21 -11.91 -1.55
CA TYR A 122 -6.03 -12.75 -0.68
C TYR A 122 -7.04 -13.53 -1.51
N SER A 123 -7.64 -12.87 -2.50
CA SER A 123 -8.59 -13.47 -3.44
C SER A 123 -8.00 -13.42 -4.84
N PHE A 124 -8.04 -14.56 -5.53
CA PHE A 124 -7.50 -14.75 -6.87
C PHE A 124 -8.15 -15.99 -7.48
N ASP A 125 -8.29 -16.01 -8.80
CA ASP A 125 -8.88 -17.09 -9.60
C ASP A 125 -8.01 -18.36 -9.51
N ASN A 126 -8.41 -19.32 -8.67
CA ASN A 126 -7.64 -20.55 -8.39
C ASN A 126 -7.80 -21.62 -9.46
N ASP A 127 -8.94 -21.66 -10.14
CA ASP A 127 -9.26 -22.71 -11.12
C ASP A 127 -9.12 -22.27 -12.59
N GLY A 128 -9.00 -20.97 -12.83
CA GLY A 128 -8.65 -20.34 -14.10
C GLY A 128 -9.84 -20.03 -15.01
N ASP A 129 -11.05 -19.86 -14.49
CA ASP A 129 -12.24 -19.53 -15.28
C ASP A 129 -12.48 -18.02 -15.49
N GLY A 130 -11.80 -17.19 -14.70
CA GLY A 130 -11.80 -15.74 -14.76
C GLY A 130 -12.74 -15.03 -13.78
N ASP A 131 -13.45 -15.75 -12.92
CA ASP A 131 -14.19 -15.24 -11.77
C ASP A 131 -13.33 -15.39 -10.49
N MET A 132 -13.61 -14.61 -9.43
CA MET A 132 -12.85 -14.64 -8.16
C MET A 132 -13.82 -14.60 -6.97
N THR A 133 -13.39 -15.09 -5.81
CA THR A 133 -14.22 -15.20 -4.59
C THR A 133 -14.67 -13.86 -3.98
N ALA A 134 -13.84 -12.80 -4.05
CA ALA A 134 -14.11 -11.52 -3.36
C ALA A 134 -15.03 -10.52 -4.09
N ASP A 135 -15.60 -10.87 -5.24
CA ASP A 135 -16.51 -9.98 -5.97
C ASP A 135 -17.97 -10.11 -5.49
N ASP A 136 -18.77 -9.04 -5.59
CA ASP A 136 -20.22 -9.12 -5.36
C ASP A 136 -20.86 -10.02 -6.45
N LYS A 137 -21.25 -11.22 -6.04
CA LYS A 137 -21.57 -12.39 -6.87
C LYS A 137 -20.36 -12.92 -7.61
N GLY A 138 -19.30 -13.17 -6.86
CA GLY A 138 -18.05 -13.76 -7.31
C GLY A 138 -18.21 -15.23 -7.68
N ASP A 139 -17.09 -15.94 -7.69
CA ASP A 139 -17.08 -17.39 -7.81
C ASP A 139 -17.58 -18.05 -6.52
N CYS A 140 -18.44 -19.07 -6.64
CA CYS A 140 -18.99 -19.84 -5.53
C CYS A 140 -18.21 -21.14 -5.27
N ASP A 141 -17.35 -21.59 -6.19
CA ASP A 141 -16.41 -22.69 -5.99
C ASP A 141 -15.14 -22.44 -6.81
N ASP A 142 -14.21 -21.66 -6.24
CA ASP A 142 -12.92 -21.27 -6.83
C ASP A 142 -11.95 -22.46 -6.97
N THR A 143 -12.43 -23.69 -6.75
CA THR A 143 -11.69 -24.92 -7.00
C THR A 143 -12.22 -25.70 -8.21
N ASN A 144 -13.29 -25.21 -8.85
CA ASN A 144 -14.05 -25.89 -9.88
C ASN A 144 -14.47 -24.96 -11.04
N PRO A 145 -13.76 -24.99 -12.19
CA PRO A 145 -13.94 -24.02 -13.28
C PRO A 145 -15.22 -24.23 -14.10
N ASP A 146 -16.06 -25.17 -13.69
CA ASP A 146 -17.39 -25.41 -14.26
C ASP A 146 -18.51 -24.81 -13.37
N ALA A 147 -18.20 -24.34 -12.14
CA ALA A 147 -19.13 -23.78 -11.18
C ALA A 147 -18.79 -22.32 -10.88
N HIS A 148 -19.37 -21.40 -11.64
CA HIS A 148 -19.01 -19.99 -11.62
C HIS A 148 -20.13 -19.12 -12.18
N LYS A 149 -20.02 -17.80 -11.98
CA LYS A 149 -21.09 -16.86 -12.30
C LYS A 149 -21.55 -16.96 -13.76
N GLY A 150 -22.82 -17.33 -13.92
CA GLY A 150 -23.45 -17.39 -15.25
C GLY A 150 -22.98 -18.55 -16.11
N ALA A 151 -22.36 -19.57 -15.51
CA ALA A 151 -22.30 -20.90 -16.10
C ALA A 151 -23.73 -21.43 -16.36
N ALA A 152 -23.81 -22.62 -16.95
CA ALA A 152 -25.09 -23.24 -17.24
C ALA A 152 -25.29 -24.42 -16.32
N GLU A 153 -26.35 -24.37 -15.52
CA GLU A 153 -26.76 -25.46 -14.64
C GLU A 153 -26.75 -26.83 -15.34
N VAL A 154 -26.14 -27.83 -14.69
CA VAL A 154 -25.93 -29.19 -15.18
C VAL A 154 -26.82 -30.17 -14.41
N PRO A 155 -28.03 -30.50 -14.91
CA PRO A 155 -28.99 -31.23 -14.09
C PRO A 155 -28.52 -32.63 -13.67
N GLY A 156 -28.59 -32.86 -12.37
CA GLY A 156 -28.24 -34.09 -11.67
C GLY A 156 -26.76 -34.23 -11.32
N ASN A 157 -25.99 -33.14 -11.30
CA ASN A 157 -24.63 -33.09 -10.75
C ASN A 157 -24.59 -32.71 -9.27
N TYR A 158 -25.71 -32.22 -8.71
CA TYR A 158 -25.90 -31.89 -7.30
C TYR A 158 -25.06 -30.68 -6.83
N ILE A 159 -24.65 -29.81 -7.76
CA ILE A 159 -23.80 -28.64 -7.54
C ILE A 159 -24.53 -27.43 -8.14
N ASP A 160 -24.48 -26.28 -7.45
CA ASP A 160 -24.84 -24.97 -8.00
C ASP A 160 -23.76 -24.57 -8.99
N ASP A 161 -24.02 -24.71 -10.30
CA ASP A 161 -23.02 -24.41 -11.31
C ASP A 161 -22.99 -22.90 -11.63
N ASP A 162 -24.09 -22.17 -11.44
CA ASP A 162 -24.21 -20.79 -11.91
C ASP A 162 -24.14 -19.71 -10.81
N CYS A 163 -23.90 -20.15 -9.57
CA CYS A 163 -23.74 -19.37 -8.34
C CYS A 163 -24.99 -18.54 -8.01
N ASP A 164 -26.17 -19.12 -8.19
CA ASP A 164 -27.45 -18.48 -7.81
C ASP A 164 -27.97 -18.88 -6.41
N GLY A 165 -27.22 -19.74 -5.72
CA GLY A 165 -27.49 -20.29 -4.40
C GLY A 165 -28.33 -21.56 -4.43
N LEU A 166 -28.56 -22.17 -5.61
CA LEU A 166 -29.41 -23.34 -5.78
C LEU A 166 -28.72 -24.39 -6.65
N ALA A 167 -28.62 -25.62 -6.17
CA ALA A 167 -28.19 -26.74 -7.00
C ALA A 167 -29.37 -27.43 -7.70
N ASP A 168 -29.12 -27.96 -8.90
CA ASP A 168 -30.02 -28.72 -9.76
C ASP A 168 -31.39 -28.05 -9.98
N GLU A 169 -31.44 -26.72 -9.96
CA GLU A 169 -32.64 -25.95 -10.18
C GLU A 169 -33.08 -26.03 -11.65
N VAL A 170 -34.35 -25.71 -11.88
CA VAL A 170 -34.92 -25.76 -13.24
C VAL A 170 -35.66 -24.49 -13.56
N ASP A 171 -35.26 -23.88 -14.67
CA ASP A 171 -35.97 -22.78 -15.29
C ASP A 171 -37.31 -23.25 -15.90
N GLU A 172 -38.42 -22.79 -15.32
CA GLU A 172 -39.76 -23.04 -15.84
C GLU A 172 -40.37 -21.77 -16.45
N VAL A 173 -40.78 -21.84 -17.72
CA VAL A 173 -41.57 -20.75 -18.34
C VAL A 173 -43.03 -20.87 -17.93
N VAL A 174 -43.48 -19.97 -17.06
CA VAL A 174 -44.86 -19.89 -16.60
C VAL A 174 -45.62 -18.82 -17.39
N THR A 175 -46.72 -19.21 -18.02
CA THR A 175 -47.63 -18.26 -18.67
C THR A 175 -48.62 -17.68 -17.66
N THR A 176 -48.56 -16.37 -17.46
CA THR A 176 -49.51 -15.61 -16.64
C THR A 176 -50.43 -14.74 -17.51
N ASP A 177 -51.47 -14.15 -16.92
CA ASP A 177 -52.31 -13.14 -17.59
C ASP A 177 -51.50 -11.90 -18.05
N ALA A 178 -50.27 -11.72 -17.55
CA ALA A 178 -49.35 -10.64 -17.90
C ALA A 178 -48.32 -11.02 -18.98
N GLY A 179 -48.26 -12.29 -19.41
CA GLY A 179 -47.27 -12.80 -20.37
C GLY A 179 -46.52 -14.04 -19.85
N GLU A 180 -45.53 -14.51 -20.62
CA GLU A 180 -44.58 -15.55 -20.19
C GLU A 180 -43.52 -14.94 -19.27
N MET A 181 -43.23 -15.64 -18.17
CA MET A 181 -42.17 -15.32 -17.20
C MET A 181 -41.41 -16.61 -16.90
N THR A 182 -40.09 -16.56 -16.95
CA THR A 182 -39.24 -17.65 -16.44
C THR A 182 -39.20 -17.55 -14.91
N VAL A 183 -39.41 -18.67 -14.23
CA VAL A 183 -39.21 -18.80 -12.79
C VAL A 183 -38.22 -19.92 -12.54
N THR A 184 -37.19 -19.63 -11.76
CA THR A 184 -36.24 -20.62 -11.25
C THR A 184 -36.95 -21.44 -10.17
N ARG A 185 -36.97 -22.76 -10.32
CA ARG A 185 -37.57 -23.68 -9.35
C ARG A 185 -36.46 -24.52 -8.71
N PRO A 186 -36.23 -24.39 -7.38
CA PRO A 186 -35.26 -25.23 -6.67
C PRO A 186 -35.54 -26.72 -6.84
N SER A 187 -34.48 -27.53 -6.78
CA SER A 187 -34.56 -28.98 -6.73
C SER A 187 -35.37 -29.45 -5.51
N ASP A 188 -36.18 -30.50 -5.69
CA ASP A 188 -36.91 -31.17 -4.61
C ASP A 188 -36.23 -32.49 -4.19
N ASN A 189 -34.94 -32.62 -4.49
CA ASN A 189 -34.13 -33.77 -4.14
C ASN A 189 -33.84 -33.83 -2.64
N THR A 190 -34.27 -34.91 -1.99
CA THR A 190 -34.10 -35.15 -0.54
C THR A 190 -33.11 -36.29 -0.26
N ASP A 191 -32.34 -36.70 -1.26
CA ASP A 191 -31.20 -37.58 -1.03
C ASP A 191 -30.04 -36.71 -0.50
N ASP A 192 -29.29 -37.27 0.44
CA ASP A 192 -28.12 -36.67 1.12
C ASP A 192 -26.90 -37.40 0.54
N MET A 193 -26.21 -36.78 -0.40
CA MET A 193 -25.22 -37.43 -1.27
C MET A 193 -23.81 -37.46 -0.65
N ASP A 194 -23.45 -36.49 0.18
CA ASP A 194 -22.16 -36.43 0.86
C ASP A 194 -22.19 -36.89 2.34
N GLY A 195 -23.37 -36.97 2.96
CA GLY A 195 -23.58 -37.46 4.31
C GLY A 195 -23.45 -36.42 5.43
N ASP A 196 -23.51 -35.12 5.13
CA ASP A 196 -23.49 -34.04 6.12
C ASP A 196 -24.83 -33.89 6.88
N GLY A 197 -25.93 -34.40 6.28
CA GLY A 197 -27.29 -34.39 6.82
C GLY A 197 -28.15 -33.19 6.40
N VAL A 198 -27.68 -32.37 5.47
CA VAL A 198 -28.44 -31.40 4.68
C VAL A 198 -28.64 -32.03 3.28
N THR A 199 -29.64 -31.57 2.54
CA THR A 199 -29.89 -32.03 1.17
C THR A 199 -30.13 -30.79 0.33
N ILE A 200 -30.05 -30.91 -0.99
CA ILE A 200 -30.36 -29.77 -1.87
C ILE A 200 -31.76 -29.19 -1.58
N ALA A 201 -32.77 -30.04 -1.33
CA ALA A 201 -34.11 -29.57 -0.98
C ALA A 201 -34.20 -28.82 0.37
N ASP A 202 -33.21 -29.00 1.24
CA ASP A 202 -33.08 -28.32 2.52
C ASP A 202 -32.14 -27.09 2.46
N GLY A 203 -31.57 -26.78 1.28
CA GLY A 203 -30.79 -25.56 1.02
C GLY A 203 -29.29 -25.77 0.81
N ASP A 204 -28.85 -26.99 0.52
CA ASP A 204 -27.46 -27.28 0.17
C ASP A 204 -27.20 -27.02 -1.32
N CYS A 205 -26.25 -26.13 -1.63
CA CYS A 205 -25.84 -25.78 -2.99
C CYS A 205 -24.73 -26.69 -3.53
N ASN A 206 -24.17 -27.62 -2.74
CA ASN A 206 -23.25 -28.64 -3.23
C ASN A 206 -23.32 -29.90 -2.36
N ASP A 207 -24.33 -30.73 -2.60
CA ASP A 207 -24.58 -32.00 -1.87
C ASP A 207 -23.56 -33.10 -2.23
N MET A 208 -22.50 -32.75 -2.99
CA MET A 208 -21.32 -33.60 -3.21
C MET A 208 -20.16 -33.23 -2.29
N ASN A 209 -20.28 -32.17 -1.49
CA ASN A 209 -19.25 -31.62 -0.64
C ASN A 209 -19.78 -31.27 0.76
N ALA A 210 -19.45 -32.13 1.75
CA ALA A 210 -19.96 -32.01 3.12
C ALA A 210 -19.49 -30.76 3.90
N ASP A 211 -18.58 -29.96 3.33
CA ASP A 211 -18.18 -28.67 3.89
C ASP A 211 -19.09 -27.52 3.38
N VAL A 212 -19.91 -27.75 2.36
CA VAL A 212 -20.95 -26.84 1.86
C VAL A 212 -22.30 -27.29 2.43
N THR A 213 -22.99 -26.41 3.16
CA THR A 213 -24.20 -26.82 3.92
C THR A 213 -25.33 -25.79 3.89
N GLY A 214 -25.13 -24.64 3.25
CA GLY A 214 -26.05 -23.51 3.24
C GLY A 214 -26.19 -22.80 4.59
N ARG A 215 -25.11 -22.70 5.38
CA ARG A 215 -25.14 -22.14 6.75
C ARG A 215 -24.14 -21.06 7.09
N GLU A 216 -22.87 -21.42 7.30
CA GLU A 216 -21.84 -20.54 7.85
C GLU A 216 -20.59 -20.64 6.98
N GLU A 217 -20.14 -19.49 6.54
CA GLU A 217 -18.97 -19.33 5.70
C GLU A 217 -17.67 -19.70 6.42
N ILE A 218 -16.82 -20.46 5.74
CA ILE A 218 -15.49 -20.89 6.19
C ILE A 218 -14.45 -20.12 5.38
N CYS A 219 -13.99 -19.01 5.94
CA CYS A 219 -13.05 -18.13 5.25
C CYS A 219 -11.75 -18.84 4.80
N GLY A 220 -11.40 -18.63 3.54
CA GLY A 220 -10.16 -19.07 2.89
C GLY A 220 -10.17 -20.53 2.43
N ASP A 221 -11.33 -21.16 2.30
CA ASP A 221 -11.46 -22.53 1.77
C ASP A 221 -11.84 -22.56 0.27
N GLY A 222 -12.24 -21.42 -0.31
CA GLY A 222 -12.58 -21.25 -1.71
C GLY A 222 -13.97 -21.76 -2.08
N LEU A 223 -14.85 -22.00 -1.11
CA LEU A 223 -16.19 -22.58 -1.30
C LEU A 223 -17.26 -21.66 -0.70
N ASP A 224 -18.41 -21.54 -1.36
CA ASP A 224 -19.60 -20.91 -0.80
C ASP A 224 -20.29 -21.85 0.19
N ASN A 225 -19.85 -21.86 1.47
CA ASN A 225 -20.38 -22.80 2.46
C ASN A 225 -21.79 -22.42 2.93
N ASP A 226 -22.17 -21.15 2.77
CA ASP A 226 -23.46 -20.62 3.19
C ASP A 226 -24.52 -20.44 2.09
N CYS A 227 -24.17 -20.76 0.85
CA CYS A 227 -25.00 -20.76 -0.35
C CYS A 227 -25.62 -19.39 -0.63
N ASP A 228 -24.87 -18.31 -0.42
CA ASP A 228 -25.29 -16.95 -0.74
C ASP A 228 -24.83 -16.45 -2.12
N GLY A 229 -24.08 -17.29 -2.84
CA GLY A 229 -23.51 -17.08 -4.16
C GLY A 229 -22.12 -16.46 -4.15
N ASN A 230 -21.42 -16.43 -3.00
CA ASN A 230 -20.07 -15.89 -2.88
C ASN A 230 -19.22 -16.79 -1.97
N ALA A 231 -18.16 -17.39 -2.51
CA ALA A 231 -17.18 -18.08 -1.69
C ALA A 231 -16.32 -17.08 -0.89
N ASP A 232 -15.86 -17.50 0.29
CA ASP A 232 -14.98 -16.77 1.20
C ASP A 232 -15.45 -15.33 1.54
N TYR A 233 -16.75 -15.07 1.43
CA TYR A 233 -17.33 -13.76 1.68
C TYR A 233 -18.53 -13.85 2.60
N ALA A 234 -18.47 -13.11 3.71
CA ALA A 234 -19.60 -12.98 4.61
C ALA A 234 -19.65 -11.56 5.18
N VAL A 235 -20.85 -11.05 5.45
CA VAL A 235 -21.05 -9.71 6.03
C VAL A 235 -21.64 -9.81 7.43
N GLY A 236 -20.96 -9.18 8.39
CA GLY A 236 -21.38 -9.16 9.79
C GLY A 236 -22.63 -8.30 10.01
N ASP A 237 -23.20 -8.39 11.22
CA ASP A 237 -24.35 -7.57 11.64
C ASP A 237 -24.09 -6.04 11.52
N ASP A 238 -22.83 -5.62 11.46
CA ASP A 238 -22.39 -4.23 11.30
C ASP A 238 -22.14 -3.81 9.83
N GLY A 239 -22.37 -4.71 8.87
CA GLY A 239 -22.22 -4.44 7.44
C GLY A 239 -20.78 -4.53 6.94
N LYS A 240 -19.86 -5.14 7.71
CA LYS A 240 -18.44 -5.31 7.33
C LYS A 240 -18.12 -6.74 6.92
N PRO A 241 -17.13 -6.95 6.03
CA PRO A 241 -16.62 -8.30 5.75
C PRO A 241 -16.17 -9.02 7.03
N VAL A 242 -16.62 -10.26 7.21
CA VAL A 242 -16.24 -11.16 8.30
C VAL A 242 -15.07 -12.02 7.89
N CYS A 243 -15.09 -12.54 6.66
CA CYS A 243 -13.94 -13.15 6.03
C CYS A 243 -13.03 -12.04 5.55
N THR A 244 -11.91 -11.86 6.25
CA THR A 244 -10.97 -10.79 5.98
C THR A 244 -9.58 -11.21 6.42
N PRO A 245 -8.53 -10.90 5.63
CA PRO A 245 -7.16 -11.22 6.02
C PRO A 245 -6.64 -10.34 7.17
N TYR A 246 -7.43 -9.39 7.66
CA TYR A 246 -7.00 -8.38 8.63
C TYR A 246 -7.39 -8.69 10.07
N ASP A 247 -7.88 -9.89 10.36
CA ASP A 247 -8.24 -10.32 11.70
C ASP A 247 -7.10 -11.08 12.42
N ASP A 248 -7.28 -11.38 13.72
CA ASP A 248 -6.34 -12.21 14.49
C ASP A 248 -6.88 -13.65 14.59
N ALA A 249 -7.21 -14.24 13.44
CA ALA A 249 -7.62 -15.63 13.31
C ALA A 249 -6.52 -16.61 13.75
N ASP A 250 -6.93 -17.80 14.20
CA ASP A 250 -6.04 -18.89 14.62
C ASP A 250 -6.60 -20.23 14.10
N PRO A 251 -6.02 -20.80 13.02
CA PRO A 251 -4.80 -20.34 12.33
C PRO A 251 -4.99 -19.01 11.58
N PRO A 252 -3.92 -18.23 11.33
CA PRO A 252 -4.01 -17.02 10.51
C PRO A 252 -4.29 -17.33 9.04
N ASP A 253 -4.91 -16.38 8.35
CA ASP A 253 -5.18 -16.43 6.92
C ASP A 253 -3.94 -16.61 6.04
N ALA A 254 -4.15 -17.21 4.87
CA ALA A 254 -3.14 -17.40 3.84
C ALA A 254 -3.13 -16.24 2.87
N ILE A 255 -1.96 -15.60 2.69
CA ILE A 255 -1.78 -14.48 1.78
C ILE A 255 -0.62 -14.79 0.84
N TYR A 256 -0.92 -14.84 -0.46
CA TYR A 256 0.10 -15.09 -1.47
C TYR A 256 0.82 -13.80 -1.81
N LEU A 257 2.12 -13.92 -2.10
CA LEU A 257 2.93 -12.78 -2.51
C LEU A 257 2.77 -12.53 -4.01
N ASP A 258 2.58 -11.26 -4.37
CA ASP A 258 2.54 -10.81 -5.75
C ASP A 258 3.97 -10.73 -6.33
N PRO A 259 4.23 -11.22 -7.57
CA PRO A 259 5.53 -11.13 -8.24
C PRO A 259 6.13 -9.71 -8.30
N LEU A 260 5.30 -8.65 -8.30
CA LEU A 260 5.74 -7.25 -8.31
C LEU A 260 6.41 -6.82 -7.01
N SER A 261 6.35 -7.65 -5.97
CA SER A 261 7.07 -7.43 -4.72
C SER A 261 8.59 -7.56 -4.85
N PHE A 262 9.10 -8.03 -6.00
CA PHE A 262 10.53 -8.35 -6.19
C PHE A 262 11.19 -7.55 -7.31
N GLU A 263 12.49 -7.26 -7.16
CA GLU A 263 13.30 -6.66 -8.23
C GLU A 263 13.31 -7.60 -9.46
N GLU A 264 13.12 -7.03 -10.66
CA GLU A 264 12.94 -7.77 -11.92
C GLU A 264 13.97 -8.89 -12.10
N GLY A 265 13.48 -10.13 -12.25
CA GLY A 265 14.31 -11.32 -12.47
C GLY A 265 15.06 -11.81 -11.22
N THR A 266 14.69 -11.36 -10.03
CA THR A 266 15.29 -11.76 -8.75
C THR A 266 14.23 -12.14 -7.70
N MET A 267 14.66 -12.61 -6.52
CA MET A 267 13.80 -12.76 -5.33
C MET A 267 14.14 -11.72 -4.26
N THR A 268 14.75 -10.61 -4.66
CA THR A 268 15.09 -9.51 -3.73
C THR A 268 13.84 -8.65 -3.56
N PRO A 269 13.31 -8.46 -2.33
CA PRO A 269 12.15 -7.60 -2.12
C PRO A 269 12.45 -6.15 -2.50
N VAL A 270 11.50 -5.49 -3.17
CA VAL A 270 11.62 -4.05 -3.49
C VAL A 270 11.57 -3.20 -2.22
N ILE A 271 10.70 -3.56 -1.28
CA ILE A 271 10.59 -2.89 0.03
C ILE A 271 11.29 -3.74 1.09
N ARG A 272 12.40 -3.25 1.61
CA ARG A 272 13.15 -3.93 2.67
C ARG A 272 13.88 -2.96 3.57
N PHE A 273 13.90 -3.29 4.86
CA PHE A 273 14.72 -2.63 5.86
C PHE A 273 15.81 -3.60 6.29
N GLU A 274 17.04 -3.31 5.90
CA GLU A 274 18.19 -4.18 6.17
C GLU A 274 18.86 -3.91 7.54
N ALA A 275 18.33 -2.93 8.29
CA ALA A 275 18.80 -2.55 9.61
C ALA A 275 17.70 -1.92 10.48
N ALA A 276 17.09 -2.73 11.34
CA ALA A 276 16.16 -2.31 12.38
C ALA A 276 16.66 -2.73 13.77
N GLU A 277 16.14 -2.10 14.82
CA GLU A 277 16.37 -2.42 16.22
C GLU A 277 15.03 -2.74 16.89
N VAL A 278 15.00 -3.79 17.70
CA VAL A 278 13.92 -4.08 18.64
C VAL A 278 14.43 -3.86 20.05
N THR A 279 13.82 -2.92 20.77
CA THR A 279 14.27 -2.57 22.12
C THR A 279 13.85 -3.58 23.18
N ALA A 280 14.43 -3.47 24.38
CA ALA A 280 14.01 -4.25 25.55
C ALA A 280 12.58 -3.99 26.02
N SER A 281 11.92 -2.95 25.50
CA SER A 281 10.52 -2.64 25.74
C SER A 281 9.61 -3.16 24.62
N ASN A 282 10.12 -4.01 23.71
CA ASN A 282 9.40 -4.54 22.55
C ASN A 282 8.96 -3.44 21.57
N GLN A 283 9.82 -2.46 21.32
CA GLN A 283 9.56 -1.42 20.32
C GLN A 283 10.49 -1.61 19.13
N LEU A 284 9.93 -1.62 17.93
CA LEU A 284 10.64 -1.65 16.66
C LEU A 284 11.04 -0.23 16.25
N PHE A 285 12.27 -0.05 15.80
CA PHE A 285 12.78 1.16 15.16
C PHE A 285 13.56 0.80 13.90
N ALA A 286 13.17 1.33 12.74
CA ALA A 286 13.83 1.08 11.47
C ALA A 286 14.01 2.37 10.66
N GLY A 287 15.00 2.36 9.77
CA GLY A 287 15.37 3.52 8.97
C GLY A 287 16.34 4.49 9.67
N PRO A 288 16.59 5.67 9.07
CA PRO A 288 16.07 6.12 7.78
C PRO A 288 16.52 5.21 6.63
N SER A 289 15.63 4.91 5.70
CA SER A 289 15.91 4.11 4.50
C SER A 289 15.08 4.60 3.32
N LEU A 290 15.23 3.94 2.18
CA LEU A 290 14.39 4.18 1.01
C LEU A 290 13.21 3.20 1.03
N PHE A 291 11.98 3.72 1.02
CA PHE A 291 10.78 2.93 0.78
C PHE A 291 10.30 3.25 -0.64
N SER A 292 10.12 2.24 -1.48
CA SER A 292 9.65 2.42 -2.86
C SER A 292 8.76 1.26 -3.25
N VAL A 293 7.61 1.54 -3.83
CA VAL A 293 6.66 0.55 -4.34
C VAL A 293 6.12 1.01 -5.69
N GLY A 294 6.07 0.11 -6.66
CA GLY A 294 5.34 0.31 -7.91
C GLY A 294 4.04 -0.46 -7.82
N ILE A 295 2.91 0.24 -7.70
CA ILE A 295 1.58 -0.38 -7.66
C ILE A 295 0.98 -0.31 -9.07
N PRO A 296 0.72 -1.43 -9.74
CA PRO A 296 0.04 -1.43 -11.03
C PRO A 296 -1.41 -1.00 -10.81
N VAL A 297 -1.82 0.11 -11.43
CA VAL A 297 -3.19 0.60 -11.38
C VAL A 297 -3.95 0.09 -12.61
N THR A 298 -3.28 0.01 -13.76
CA THR A 298 -3.78 -0.60 -15.01
C THR A 298 -2.59 -1.15 -15.82
N ASP A 299 -2.85 -1.92 -16.88
CA ASP A 299 -1.81 -2.43 -17.80
C ASP A 299 -0.82 -1.36 -18.32
N ASP A 300 -1.26 -0.09 -18.35
CA ASP A 300 -0.48 1.04 -18.85
C ASP A 300 -0.10 2.08 -17.77
N LEU A 301 -0.47 1.87 -16.50
CA LEU A 301 -0.23 2.82 -15.39
C LEU A 301 0.31 2.13 -14.14
N ASN A 302 1.56 2.44 -13.79
CA ASN A 302 2.16 2.08 -12.50
C ASN A 302 2.27 3.32 -11.62
N LEU A 303 1.69 3.24 -10.43
CA LEU A 303 1.86 4.22 -9.36
C LEU A 303 3.17 3.93 -8.64
N ASP A 304 4.22 4.67 -8.97
CA ASP A 304 5.48 4.65 -8.23
C ASP A 304 5.33 5.53 -6.97
N LEU A 305 5.14 4.91 -5.81
CA LEU A 305 5.21 5.59 -4.52
C LEU A 305 6.59 5.38 -3.90
N ARG A 306 7.29 6.48 -3.66
CA ARG A 306 8.61 6.51 -3.04
C ARG A 306 8.61 7.49 -1.87
N ILE A 307 9.10 7.01 -0.73
CA ILE A 307 9.26 7.78 0.49
C ILE A 307 10.76 7.74 0.84
N THR A 308 11.40 8.91 0.73
CA THR A 308 12.79 9.11 1.11
C THR A 308 12.88 9.34 2.61
N GLY A 309 13.91 8.79 3.26
CA GLY A 309 14.08 8.89 4.71
C GLY A 309 13.04 8.09 5.50
N ALA A 310 12.45 7.07 4.88
CA ALA A 310 11.44 6.22 5.48
C ALA A 310 11.90 5.69 6.84
N THR A 311 11.14 6.01 7.87
CA THR A 311 11.38 5.67 9.26
C THR A 311 10.16 4.95 9.80
N ILE A 312 10.38 3.83 10.48
CA ILE A 312 9.31 3.02 11.07
C ILE A 312 9.51 2.92 12.58
N GLU A 313 8.44 3.16 13.31
CA GLU A 313 8.33 2.86 14.74
C GLU A 313 7.06 2.06 15.01
N ALA A 314 7.13 1.02 15.86
CA ALA A 314 5.94 0.28 16.25
C ALA A 314 6.14 -0.45 17.58
N ASP A 315 5.06 -0.72 18.30
CA ASP A 315 5.05 -1.59 19.48
C ASP A 315 4.75 -3.03 19.06
N ILE A 316 5.63 -3.97 19.44
CA ILE A 316 5.45 -5.41 19.18
C ILE A 316 4.61 -6.01 20.30
N VAL A 317 3.47 -6.58 19.92
CA VAL A 317 2.49 -7.21 20.81
C VAL A 317 2.35 -8.71 20.54
N MET A 318 1.99 -9.47 21.56
CA MET A 318 1.59 -10.87 21.41
C MET A 318 0.10 -10.93 21.13
N LEU A 319 -0.26 -11.49 19.99
CA LEU A 319 -1.62 -11.75 19.54
C LEU A 319 -1.96 -13.23 19.69
N ARG A 320 -3.17 -13.64 19.27
CA ARG A 320 -3.66 -15.02 19.44
C ARG A 320 -2.80 -16.00 18.64
N ALA A 321 -2.54 -15.71 17.37
CA ALA A 321 -1.84 -16.62 16.49
C ALA A 321 -0.34 -16.30 16.29
N GLY A 322 0.14 -15.19 16.86
CA GLY A 322 1.54 -14.78 16.67
C GLY A 322 1.89 -13.47 17.33
N ILE A 323 2.78 -12.72 16.68
CA ILE A 323 3.08 -11.34 17.06
C ILE A 323 2.40 -10.40 16.07
N GLY A 324 2.08 -9.21 16.52
CA GLY A 324 1.57 -8.11 15.71
C GLY A 324 2.30 -6.81 16.04
N LEU A 325 2.06 -5.79 15.23
CA LEU A 325 2.54 -4.42 15.42
C LEU A 325 1.34 -3.53 15.73
N THR A 326 1.46 -2.69 16.76
CA THR A 326 0.45 -1.70 17.14
C THR A 326 1.13 -0.35 17.37
N ASN A 327 0.36 0.74 17.33
CA ASN A 327 0.91 2.10 17.34
C ASN A 327 2.03 2.26 16.29
N GLY A 328 1.89 1.58 15.14
CA GLY A 328 2.85 1.62 14.05
C GLY A 328 2.79 2.98 13.38
N ARG A 329 3.95 3.53 13.04
CA ARG A 329 4.13 4.79 12.33
C ARG A 329 5.17 4.59 11.25
N LEU A 330 4.84 4.95 10.02
CA LEU A 330 5.73 4.98 8.87
C LEU A 330 5.77 6.42 8.34
N GLY A 331 6.91 7.10 8.47
CA GLY A 331 7.05 8.47 8.01
C GLY A 331 8.26 8.72 7.15
N GLY A 332 8.25 9.82 6.43
CA GLY A 332 9.34 10.28 5.56
C GLY A 332 8.86 11.35 4.59
N VAL A 333 9.55 11.47 3.46
CA VAL A 333 9.33 12.54 2.49
C VAL A 333 8.95 11.97 1.12
N ILE A 334 7.82 12.45 0.57
CA ILE A 334 7.43 12.20 -0.82
C ILE A 334 8.08 13.28 -1.68
N ASP A 335 9.13 12.90 -2.42
CA ASP A 335 9.87 13.81 -3.29
C ASP A 335 9.04 14.26 -4.50
N ALA A 336 9.48 15.34 -5.15
CA ALA A 336 8.77 15.94 -6.26
C ALA A 336 8.61 14.99 -7.46
N ASN A 337 9.62 14.20 -7.81
CA ASN A 337 9.50 13.25 -8.92
C ASN A 337 8.44 12.18 -8.65
N THR A 338 8.36 11.73 -7.40
CA THR A 338 7.33 10.79 -6.94
C THR A 338 5.94 11.44 -7.01
N ALA A 339 5.78 12.63 -6.44
CA ALA A 339 4.51 13.35 -6.48
C ALA A 339 4.03 13.61 -7.92
N ASP A 340 4.95 13.77 -8.87
CA ASP A 340 4.63 14.00 -10.28
C ASP A 340 4.10 12.74 -10.99
N LYS A 341 4.43 11.56 -10.48
CA LYS A 341 3.93 10.27 -11.00
C LYS A 341 2.60 9.85 -10.38
N VAL A 342 2.30 10.35 -9.19
CA VAL A 342 1.02 10.07 -8.51
C VAL A 342 -0.09 10.81 -9.25
N THR A 343 -0.91 10.06 -9.99
CA THR A 343 -2.03 10.56 -10.82
C THR A 343 -3.28 9.71 -10.59
N GLY A 344 -4.39 10.04 -11.25
CA GLY A 344 -5.63 9.25 -11.17
C GLY A 344 -6.51 9.55 -9.96
N LEU A 345 -6.10 10.50 -9.11
CA LEU A 345 -6.89 10.93 -7.95
C LEU A 345 -7.96 11.92 -8.39
N GLU A 346 -9.23 11.65 -8.04
CA GLU A 346 -10.31 12.63 -8.16
C GLU A 346 -10.73 13.09 -6.76
N VAL A 347 -10.53 14.39 -6.47
CA VAL A 347 -10.95 14.99 -5.20
C VAL A 347 -11.64 16.31 -5.49
N GLU A 348 -12.96 16.24 -5.68
CA GLU A 348 -13.80 17.40 -6.03
C GLU A 348 -13.61 18.57 -5.05
N GLN A 349 -13.38 18.29 -3.77
CA GLN A 349 -13.25 19.28 -2.70
C GLN A 349 -12.04 20.21 -2.89
N ILE A 350 -10.97 19.72 -3.52
CA ILE A 350 -9.75 20.48 -3.82
C ILE A 350 -9.56 20.74 -5.31
N GLY A 351 -10.55 20.34 -6.13
CA GLY A 351 -10.51 20.51 -7.58
C GLY A 351 -9.46 19.65 -8.29
N LEU A 352 -9.07 18.53 -7.67
CA LEU A 352 -8.11 17.58 -8.24
C LEU A 352 -8.82 16.68 -9.24
N LYS A 353 -8.36 16.68 -10.49
CA LYS A 353 -8.87 15.81 -11.55
C LYS A 353 -7.95 14.60 -11.72
N PRO A 354 -8.46 13.49 -12.29
CA PRO A 354 -7.64 12.31 -12.57
C PRO A 354 -6.38 12.57 -13.40
N ASP A 355 -6.42 13.55 -14.32
CA ASP A 355 -5.28 13.91 -15.20
C ASP A 355 -4.23 14.83 -14.52
N ASP A 356 -4.51 15.31 -13.30
CA ASP A 356 -3.60 16.15 -12.52
C ASP A 356 -2.68 15.25 -11.67
N THR A 357 -1.41 15.64 -11.54
CA THR A 357 -0.46 14.95 -10.67
C THR A 357 -0.58 15.45 -9.22
N LEU A 358 -0.12 14.67 -8.24
CA LEU A 358 -0.03 15.15 -6.85
C LEU A 358 0.93 16.35 -6.75
N LEU A 359 1.95 16.42 -7.61
CA LEU A 359 2.84 17.58 -7.73
C LEU A 359 2.05 18.82 -8.17
N ASP A 360 1.28 18.73 -9.25
CA ASP A 360 0.44 19.82 -9.76
C ASP A 360 -0.56 20.28 -8.70
N ALA A 361 -1.25 19.32 -8.09
CA ALA A 361 -2.18 19.55 -7.00
C ALA A 361 -1.54 20.39 -5.89
N THR A 362 -0.37 19.95 -5.45
CA THR A 362 0.35 20.51 -4.30
C THR A 362 0.93 21.86 -4.63
N PHE A 363 1.70 21.98 -5.71
CA PHE A 363 2.56 23.14 -5.89
C PHE A 363 2.01 24.17 -6.88
N ALA A 364 1.15 23.77 -7.80
CA ALA A 364 0.49 24.68 -8.74
C ALA A 364 -0.95 25.02 -8.34
N ASN A 365 -1.62 24.18 -7.55
CA ASN A 365 -3.04 24.30 -7.22
C ASN A 365 -3.32 24.53 -5.71
N LEU A 366 -4.55 24.30 -5.28
CA LEU A 366 -5.06 24.64 -3.94
C LEU A 366 -4.45 23.79 -2.81
N LEU A 367 -3.92 22.60 -3.11
CA LEU A 367 -3.48 21.67 -2.08
C LEU A 367 -2.31 22.25 -1.27
N GLY A 368 -1.30 22.87 -1.88
CA GLY A 368 -0.19 23.46 -1.13
C GLY A 368 -0.62 24.56 -0.15
N THR A 369 -1.69 25.29 -0.48
CA THR A 369 -2.28 26.26 0.45
C THR A 369 -3.02 25.57 1.59
N LEU A 370 -3.72 24.46 1.31
CA LEU A 370 -4.40 23.64 2.33
C LEU A 370 -3.39 22.97 3.28
N LEU A 371 -2.27 22.49 2.74
CA LEU A 371 -1.14 21.92 3.49
C LEU A 371 -0.35 22.99 4.27
N GLY A 372 -0.58 24.28 3.98
CA GLY A 372 0.14 25.38 4.62
C GLY A 372 1.62 25.45 4.23
N LEU A 373 1.96 24.99 3.02
CA LEU A 373 3.33 25.01 2.52
C LEU A 373 3.85 26.45 2.33
N PRO A 374 5.16 26.69 2.41
CA PRO A 374 5.76 28.01 2.21
C PRO A 374 5.76 28.42 0.74
N LYS A 375 5.85 29.74 0.49
CA LYS A 375 6.07 30.29 -0.85
C LYS A 375 7.33 31.13 -0.90
N VAL A 376 7.99 31.10 -2.05
CA VAL A 376 9.16 31.92 -2.36
C VAL A 376 8.93 32.71 -3.65
N GLU A 377 9.50 33.91 -3.73
CA GLU A 377 9.54 34.67 -4.98
C GLU A 377 10.77 34.26 -5.77
N VAL A 378 10.57 33.76 -6.99
CA VAL A 378 11.65 33.35 -7.90
C VAL A 378 11.62 34.20 -9.16
N GLU A 379 12.79 34.63 -9.65
CA GLU A 379 12.90 35.35 -10.92
C GLU A 379 13.47 34.44 -12.01
N VAL A 380 12.64 34.10 -13.00
CA VAL A 380 13.04 33.30 -14.17
C VAL A 380 12.84 34.13 -15.43
N ASP A 381 13.89 34.30 -16.23
CA ASP A 381 13.87 35.08 -17.48
C ASP A 381 13.34 36.53 -17.32
N GLY A 382 13.50 37.12 -16.14
CA GLY A 382 13.03 38.48 -15.81
C GLY A 382 11.55 38.56 -15.40
N VAL A 383 10.89 37.42 -15.18
CA VAL A 383 9.54 37.31 -14.62
C VAL A 383 9.65 36.84 -13.17
N VAL A 384 9.07 37.61 -12.25
CA VAL A 384 8.98 37.23 -10.84
C VAL A 384 7.68 36.45 -10.64
N MET A 385 7.82 35.22 -10.14
CA MET A 385 6.74 34.28 -9.86
C MET A 385 6.75 33.90 -8.37
N SER A 386 5.57 33.58 -7.83
CA SER A 386 5.43 33.12 -6.44
C SER A 386 5.19 31.62 -6.47
N CYS A 387 6.22 30.87 -6.13
CA CYS A 387 6.24 29.42 -6.24
C CYS A 387 6.08 28.78 -4.87
N GLN A 388 5.45 27.61 -4.85
CA GLN A 388 5.26 26.82 -3.64
C GLN A 388 6.54 26.01 -3.39
N THR A 389 6.99 25.93 -2.15
CA THR A 389 8.14 25.11 -1.75
C THR A 389 7.66 23.90 -0.96
N PRO A 390 8.43 22.81 -0.95
CA PRO A 390 8.25 21.73 0.02
C PRO A 390 8.46 22.22 1.46
N ASP A 391 8.16 21.35 2.43
CA ASP A 391 8.43 21.62 3.85
C ASP A 391 9.76 21.03 4.34
N VAL A 392 10.28 19.98 3.68
CA VAL A 392 11.53 19.33 4.07
C VAL A 392 12.61 19.51 3.01
N ASP A 393 13.75 20.04 3.42
CA ASP A 393 14.99 20.20 2.65
C ASP A 393 15.88 18.95 2.83
N VAL A 394 15.78 18.01 1.91
CA VAL A 394 16.30 16.64 2.02
C VAL A 394 17.80 16.60 1.74
N ASP A 395 18.30 17.33 0.75
CA ASP A 395 19.72 17.33 0.43
C ASP A 395 20.50 18.49 1.09
N ARG A 396 19.78 19.40 1.76
CA ARG A 396 20.29 20.54 2.52
C ARG A 396 20.96 21.60 1.66
N ASP A 397 20.65 21.66 0.37
CA ASP A 397 21.13 22.72 -0.52
C ASP A 397 20.18 23.94 -0.55
N GLY A 398 19.01 23.79 0.06
CA GLY A 398 17.97 24.80 0.23
C GLY A 398 16.64 24.30 -0.32
N LEU A 399 15.52 24.87 0.16
CA LEU A 399 14.21 24.43 -0.33
C LEU A 399 14.04 24.67 -1.83
N GLU A 400 13.61 23.61 -2.52
CA GLU A 400 13.15 23.65 -3.90
C GLU A 400 11.90 24.52 -4.06
N ALA A 401 11.67 25.00 -5.27
CA ALA A 401 10.50 25.78 -5.63
C ALA A 401 9.89 25.29 -6.94
N PHE A 402 8.62 24.93 -6.88
CA PHE A 402 7.85 24.42 -8.01
C PHE A 402 6.86 25.48 -8.46
N CYS A 403 6.94 25.83 -9.74
CA CYS A 403 6.23 26.96 -10.30
C CYS A 403 5.41 26.55 -11.51
N ASP A 404 4.25 27.17 -11.60
CA ASP A 404 3.50 27.35 -12.85
C ASP A 404 4.00 28.65 -13.51
N SER A 405 4.45 28.55 -14.77
CA SER A 405 4.95 29.70 -15.52
C SER A 405 3.87 30.69 -15.96
N ASP A 406 2.59 30.28 -16.01
CA ASP A 406 1.43 31.15 -16.30
C ASP A 406 0.30 30.94 -15.28
N PRO A 407 0.48 31.36 -14.01
CA PRO A 407 -0.48 31.11 -12.93
C PRO A 407 -1.80 31.90 -13.08
N LEU A 408 -1.99 32.62 -14.19
CA LEU A 408 -3.20 33.37 -14.52
C LEU A 408 -4.08 32.65 -15.54
N ASP A 409 -3.61 31.55 -16.11
CA ASP A 409 -4.42 30.72 -16.99
C ASP A 409 -5.34 29.78 -16.17
N GLU A 410 -6.06 28.89 -16.86
CA GLU A 410 -6.97 27.92 -16.21
C GLU A 410 -6.29 26.56 -15.94
N VAL A 411 -4.96 26.46 -16.16
CA VAL A 411 -4.18 25.24 -16.17
C VAL A 411 -3.09 25.32 -15.10
N SER A 412 -3.40 24.82 -13.91
CA SER A 412 -2.44 24.74 -12.80
C SER A 412 -1.48 23.56 -12.97
N LYS A 413 -0.40 23.77 -13.72
CA LYS A 413 0.64 22.76 -14.01
C LYS A 413 2.00 23.25 -13.53
N VAL A 414 2.77 22.40 -12.88
CA VAL A 414 4.19 22.69 -12.59
C VAL A 414 4.98 22.46 -13.87
N ASP A 415 5.60 23.51 -14.42
CA ASP A 415 6.41 23.44 -15.64
C ASP A 415 7.82 24.05 -15.47
N ILE A 416 8.09 24.59 -14.29
CA ILE A 416 9.39 25.09 -13.85
C ILE A 416 9.69 24.54 -12.47
N CYS A 417 10.83 23.85 -12.36
CA CYS A 417 11.41 23.39 -11.11
C CYS A 417 12.67 24.21 -10.83
N VAL A 418 12.77 24.79 -9.63
CA VAL A 418 13.94 25.57 -9.21
C VAL A 418 14.54 24.93 -7.98
N ASP A 419 15.82 24.63 -8.09
CA ASP A 419 16.61 23.94 -7.09
C ASP A 419 16.99 24.87 -5.93
N GLY A 420 17.35 24.33 -4.77
CA GLY A 420 17.83 25.13 -3.63
C GLY A 420 19.11 25.91 -3.95
N ASP A 421 19.96 25.35 -4.82
CA ASP A 421 21.13 26.03 -5.37
C ASP A 421 20.83 27.14 -6.41
N GLY A 422 19.55 27.28 -6.80
CA GLY A 422 19.04 28.25 -7.77
C GLY A 422 19.08 27.78 -9.23
N THR A 423 19.43 26.53 -9.51
CA THR A 423 19.36 25.95 -10.84
C THR A 423 17.91 25.83 -11.30
N VAL A 424 17.62 26.34 -12.49
CA VAL A 424 16.27 26.31 -13.07
C VAL A 424 16.19 25.23 -14.14
N VAL A 425 15.20 24.36 -14.03
CA VAL A 425 14.84 23.36 -15.05
C VAL A 425 13.40 23.59 -15.49
N ARG A 426 13.14 23.36 -16.77
CA ARG A 426 11.82 23.47 -17.40
C ARG A 426 11.41 22.14 -17.99
N ASP A 427 10.12 21.92 -18.09
CA ASP A 427 9.58 20.82 -18.88
C ASP A 427 10.08 20.87 -20.32
N GLU A 428 10.41 19.70 -20.85
CA GLU A 428 10.75 19.54 -22.25
C GLU A 428 9.47 19.31 -23.05
N ILE A 429 9.17 20.26 -23.95
CA ILE A 429 7.99 20.19 -24.81
C ILE A 429 8.38 19.60 -26.17
N GLY A 430 7.70 18.52 -26.53
CA GLY A 430 7.84 17.83 -27.79
C GLY A 430 7.33 18.63 -28.99
N PRO A 431 7.60 18.16 -30.23
CA PRO A 431 7.21 18.86 -31.45
C PRO A 431 5.70 19.05 -31.63
N SER A 432 4.88 18.23 -30.97
CA SER A 432 3.41 18.31 -31.01
C SER A 432 2.80 19.10 -29.84
N GLY A 433 3.62 19.64 -28.94
CA GLY A 433 3.18 20.45 -27.80
C GLY A 433 2.89 19.63 -26.52
N GLU A 434 3.15 18.33 -26.54
CA GLU A 434 3.13 17.45 -25.38
C GLU A 434 4.38 17.61 -24.51
N VAL A 435 4.25 17.43 -23.19
CA VAL A 435 5.43 17.28 -22.32
C VAL A 435 6.05 15.91 -22.59
N ILE A 436 7.32 15.89 -22.97
CA ILE A 436 8.08 14.66 -23.23
C ILE A 436 9.06 14.35 -22.09
N LYS A 437 9.30 15.31 -21.20
CA LYS A 437 10.09 15.14 -19.98
C LYS A 437 9.70 16.22 -18.97
N ASN A 438 9.33 15.82 -17.76
CA ASN A 438 9.00 16.75 -16.69
C ASN A 438 10.28 17.31 -16.06
N CYS A 439 10.21 18.52 -15.51
CA CYS A 439 11.34 19.14 -14.84
C CYS A 439 11.83 18.35 -13.62
N THR A 440 10.92 17.63 -12.94
CA THR A 440 11.22 16.76 -11.79
C THR A 440 12.14 15.58 -12.14
N GLU A 441 12.20 15.17 -13.41
CA GLU A 441 13.08 14.10 -13.92
C GLU A 441 14.53 14.57 -14.19
N ALA A 442 14.87 15.79 -13.75
CA ALA A 442 16.23 16.28 -13.86
C ALA A 442 17.16 15.50 -12.93
N VAL A 443 18.35 15.16 -13.45
CA VAL A 443 19.41 14.52 -12.67
C VAL A 443 20.65 15.41 -12.60
N ASP A 444 21.39 15.30 -11.51
CA ASP A 444 22.65 16.00 -11.30
C ASP A 444 23.80 15.37 -12.11
N GLY A 445 25.01 15.89 -11.92
CA GLY A 445 26.20 15.38 -12.62
C GLY A 445 26.58 13.94 -12.26
N ASP A 446 26.07 13.42 -11.15
CA ASP A 446 26.31 12.07 -10.64
C ASP A 446 25.17 11.10 -11.01
N GLY A 447 24.08 11.62 -11.59
CA GLY A 447 22.93 10.85 -12.06
C GLY A 447 21.83 10.69 -11.01
N ASN A 448 21.92 11.37 -9.87
CA ASN A 448 20.87 11.38 -8.85
C ASN A 448 19.80 12.40 -9.24
N LEU A 449 18.55 12.19 -8.82
CA LEU A 449 17.51 13.20 -8.97
C LEU A 449 17.97 14.52 -8.35
N ARG A 450 17.69 15.63 -9.04
CA ARG A 450 18.00 16.98 -8.53
C ARG A 450 16.97 17.45 -7.52
N PHE A 451 15.71 17.12 -7.78
CA PHE A 451 14.57 17.62 -7.03
C PHE A 451 14.11 16.54 -6.03
N VAL A 452 14.78 16.46 -4.89
CA VAL A 452 14.60 15.43 -3.85
C VAL A 452 13.89 15.94 -2.61
N ASP A 453 13.70 17.25 -2.50
CA ASP A 453 12.84 17.85 -1.49
C ASP A 453 11.39 17.44 -1.73
N GLY A 454 10.61 17.45 -0.66
CA GLY A 454 9.28 16.90 -0.74
C GLY A 454 8.41 17.17 0.47
N ILE A 455 7.24 16.55 0.43
CA ILE A 455 6.18 16.75 1.41
C ILE A 455 6.35 15.71 2.52
N SER A 456 6.37 16.15 3.77
CA SER A 456 6.35 15.22 4.91
C SER A 456 5.02 14.46 4.98
N VAL A 457 5.14 13.15 5.18
CA VAL A 457 4.02 12.24 5.38
C VAL A 457 4.31 11.31 6.56
N GLU A 458 3.27 10.97 7.31
CA GLU A 458 3.29 9.89 8.27
C GLU A 458 2.00 9.08 8.17
N LEU A 459 2.15 7.76 8.18
CA LEU A 459 1.09 6.76 8.10
C LEU A 459 1.07 5.94 9.38
N ASN A 460 -0.07 5.99 10.08
CA ASN A 460 -0.34 5.09 11.19
C ASN A 460 -0.71 3.71 10.63
N PHE A 461 -0.20 2.64 11.22
CA PHE A 461 -0.52 1.28 10.82
C PHE A 461 -0.60 0.31 12.01
N GLU A 462 -1.33 -0.78 11.81
CA GLU A 462 -1.33 -1.97 12.67
C GLU A 462 -1.14 -3.22 11.83
N THR A 463 -0.70 -4.31 12.45
CA THR A 463 -0.58 -5.61 11.79
C THR A 463 -1.19 -6.74 12.61
N VAL A 464 -1.64 -7.77 11.90
CA VAL A 464 -2.06 -9.06 12.46
C VAL A 464 -1.19 -10.18 11.89
N PRO A 465 -1.10 -11.35 12.55
CA PRO A 465 -0.38 -12.50 12.02
C PRO A 465 -1.00 -12.97 10.71
N ALA A 466 -0.19 -13.48 9.79
CA ALA A 466 -0.64 -14.08 8.54
C ALA A 466 0.21 -15.31 8.23
N THR A 467 -0.17 -16.11 7.24
CA THR A 467 0.66 -17.16 6.66
C THR A 467 0.99 -16.83 5.22
N LEU A 468 2.24 -17.07 4.80
CA LEU A 468 2.71 -16.80 3.44
C LEU A 468 3.03 -18.14 2.75
N PRO A 469 2.07 -18.77 2.06
CA PRO A 469 2.25 -20.11 1.49
C PRO A 469 3.14 -20.13 0.24
N GLY A 470 3.23 -19.01 -0.48
CA GLY A 470 3.94 -18.96 -1.76
C GLY A 470 3.89 -17.60 -2.43
N ILE A 471 4.46 -17.58 -3.64
CA ILE A 471 4.38 -16.47 -4.60
C ILE A 471 3.44 -16.95 -5.71
N LEU A 472 2.51 -16.10 -6.16
CA LEU A 472 1.64 -16.43 -7.28
C LEU A 472 2.44 -16.66 -8.57
N ALA A 473 1.90 -17.48 -9.46
CA ALA A 473 2.46 -17.59 -10.80
C ALA A 473 2.07 -16.34 -11.61
N GLU A 474 3.01 -15.83 -12.42
CA GLU A 474 2.75 -14.75 -13.40
C GLU A 474 1.76 -15.16 -14.49
#